data_AF-A0A8H3BMC9-F1
#
_entry.id   AF-A0A8H3BMC9-F1
#
_cell.length_a   1.000
_cell.length_b   1.000
_cell.length_c   1.000
_cell.angle_alpha   90.00
_cell.angle_beta   90.00
_cell.angle_gamma   90.00
#
_symmetry.space_group_name_H-M   'P 1'
#
loop_
_entity.id
_entity.type
_entity.pdbx_description
1 polymer ?
#
loop_
_entity_poly.entity_id
_entity_poly.type
_entity_poly.pdbx_seq_one_letter_code
_entity_poly.pdbx_strand_id
1 'polypeptide(L)'
;MGTLLVYSVEADGDAKGAQWEKNVKEILASVNFAGDFEDTQSGGRKTWVAVKLITVDAEHSWYQPGIDAFVTALSREFNQPSTESEPSTRNGQPVVYGTYQAYLRRTPLHLARAMDDAKKHGYSLGVKLVRGAYHGQEIAYHGKRIAASKPGEEVEPYPAVWLHKDETDRCFDKAAELLIRHTASSLASRNPQQPKLGLLFGTHNKQSCQIVLDCMLSSGLAHKNEDGVAEVKSGVEDMVCFGQLYGMRDELTNWIASVFKSESPMAFKYLPYGALAEVMPYLSRRAIENQSVLSGEGGAAEERRRAGDLIRKRIIG
;
A
#
# COMPACT_ATOMS: atom_id res chain seq x y z
N MET A 1 -3.50 -12.17 9.69
CA MET A 1 -2.98 -11.78 8.36
C MET A 1 -4.18 -11.48 7.47
N GLY A 2 -4.12 -10.43 6.65
CA GLY A 2 -5.20 -10.04 5.74
C GLY A 2 -4.80 -10.21 4.28
N THR A 3 -5.75 -9.99 3.36
CA THR A 3 -5.54 -10.08 1.91
C THR A 3 -6.02 -8.81 1.24
N LEU A 4 -5.22 -8.29 0.31
CA LEU A 4 -5.59 -7.23 -0.63
C LEU A 4 -5.80 -7.87 -1.99
N LEU A 5 -7.06 -7.93 -2.42
CA LEU A 5 -7.42 -8.44 -3.74
C LEU A 5 -7.13 -7.36 -4.79
N VAL A 6 -6.46 -7.75 -5.85
CA VAL A 6 -6.00 -6.82 -6.87
C VAL A 6 -6.53 -7.24 -8.21
N TYR A 7 -7.35 -6.35 -8.76
CA TYR A 7 -7.79 -6.43 -10.13
C TYR A 7 -6.84 -5.61 -11.00
N SER A 8 -6.21 -6.25 -11.98
CA SER A 8 -5.35 -5.59 -12.97
C SER A 8 -6.00 -5.76 -14.32
N VAL A 9 -6.17 -4.65 -15.05
CA VAL A 9 -6.58 -4.70 -16.45
C VAL A 9 -5.52 -4.06 -17.32
N GLU A 10 -5.21 -4.71 -18.42
CA GLU A 10 -4.38 -4.13 -19.46
C GLU A 10 -5.25 -3.20 -20.32
N ALA A 11 -4.93 -1.91 -20.32
CA ALA A 11 -5.57 -0.94 -21.19
C ALA A 11 -4.70 -0.77 -22.43
N ASP A 12 -5.13 -1.37 -23.55
CA ASP A 12 -4.54 -1.06 -24.85
C ASP A 12 -4.86 0.39 -25.24
N GLY A 13 -3.89 1.09 -25.84
CA GLY A 13 -4.06 2.51 -26.23
C GLY A 13 -5.19 2.77 -27.23
N ASP A 14 -5.62 1.74 -27.96
CA ASP A 14 -6.72 1.77 -28.95
C ASP A 14 -8.07 1.34 -28.37
N ALA A 15 -8.08 0.99 -27.10
CA ALA A 15 -9.23 0.36 -26.55
C ALA A 15 -10.40 1.42 -26.53
N LYS A 16 -11.65 0.97 -26.59
CA LYS A 16 -12.85 1.83 -26.72
C LYS A 16 -13.60 1.97 -25.39
N GLY A 17 -14.42 3.01 -25.24
CA GLY A 17 -15.21 3.28 -24.02
C GLY A 17 -16.01 2.08 -23.47
N ALA A 18 -16.48 1.18 -24.35
CA ALA A 18 -17.15 -0.07 -23.96
C ALA A 18 -16.28 -0.99 -23.08
N GLN A 19 -14.96 -1.01 -23.29
CA GLN A 19 -14.04 -1.79 -22.47
C GLN A 19 -13.81 -1.11 -21.10
N TRP A 20 -13.92 0.22 -20.96
CA TRP A 20 -13.78 0.88 -19.64
C TRP A 20 -15.00 0.59 -18.80
N GLU A 21 -16.18 0.65 -19.40
CA GLU A 21 -17.42 0.25 -18.75
C GLU A 21 -17.37 -1.20 -18.28
N LYS A 22 -16.81 -2.11 -19.08
CA LYS A 22 -16.60 -3.51 -18.70
C LYS A 22 -15.68 -3.61 -17.47
N ASN A 23 -14.52 -2.95 -17.51
CA ASN A 23 -13.56 -2.97 -16.40
C ASN A 23 -14.18 -2.43 -15.11
N VAL A 24 -14.94 -1.34 -15.19
CA VAL A 24 -15.65 -0.76 -14.03
C VAL A 24 -16.69 -1.74 -13.49
N LYS A 25 -17.46 -2.40 -14.35
CA LYS A 25 -18.43 -3.43 -13.93
C LYS A 25 -17.75 -4.61 -13.23
N GLU A 26 -16.58 -5.02 -13.69
CA GLU A 26 -15.80 -6.10 -13.06
C GLU A 26 -15.22 -5.69 -11.70
N ILE A 27 -14.75 -4.44 -11.57
CA ILE A 27 -14.34 -3.88 -10.27
C ILE A 27 -15.53 -3.89 -9.29
N LEU A 28 -16.70 -3.40 -9.72
CA LEU A 28 -17.91 -3.40 -8.90
C LEU A 28 -18.35 -4.82 -8.52
N ALA A 29 -18.30 -5.76 -9.47
CA ALA A 29 -18.61 -7.16 -9.21
C ALA A 29 -17.64 -7.78 -8.18
N SER A 30 -16.37 -7.40 -8.23
CA SER A 30 -15.36 -7.85 -7.26
C SER A 30 -15.60 -7.28 -5.86
N VAL A 31 -16.03 -6.02 -5.77
CA VAL A 31 -16.45 -5.39 -4.51
C VAL A 31 -17.68 -6.10 -3.95
N ASN A 32 -18.69 -6.38 -4.77
CA ASN A 32 -19.90 -7.10 -4.36
C ASN A 32 -19.58 -8.53 -3.91
N PHE A 33 -18.77 -9.26 -4.68
CA PHE A 33 -18.33 -10.62 -4.31
C PHE A 33 -17.58 -10.61 -2.98
N ALA A 34 -16.70 -9.64 -2.76
CA ALA A 34 -16.04 -9.49 -1.47
C ALA A 34 -17.05 -9.16 -0.36
N GLY A 35 -18.02 -8.28 -0.59
CA GLY A 35 -19.05 -7.92 0.40
C GLY A 35 -20.00 -9.07 0.78
N ASP A 36 -20.31 -9.95 -0.17
CA ASP A 36 -21.27 -11.05 -0.03
C ASP A 36 -20.62 -12.39 0.35
N PHE A 37 -19.30 -12.41 0.60
CA PHE A 37 -18.60 -13.65 0.94
C PHE A 37 -19.08 -14.20 2.29
N GLU A 38 -19.84 -15.30 2.24
CA GLU A 38 -20.20 -16.12 3.41
C GLU A 38 -19.30 -17.36 3.49
N ASP A 39 -18.56 -17.51 4.58
CA ASP A 39 -17.85 -18.76 4.87
C ASP A 39 -18.87 -19.86 5.21
N THR A 40 -19.00 -20.87 4.33
CA THR A 40 -19.95 -21.98 4.46
C THR A 40 -19.35 -23.20 5.17
N GLN A 41 -18.18 -23.07 5.83
CA GLN A 41 -17.64 -24.11 6.68
C GLN A 41 -18.66 -24.55 7.75
N SER A 42 -18.81 -25.86 7.90
CA SER A 42 -19.80 -26.53 8.76
C SER A 42 -19.58 -26.18 10.24
N GLY A 43 -20.31 -25.18 10.73
CA GLY A 43 -20.14 -24.69 12.11
C GLY A 43 -20.79 -23.35 12.47
N GLY A 44 -21.48 -22.67 11.53
CA GLY A 44 -22.49 -21.67 11.87
C GLY A 44 -22.01 -20.28 12.31
N ARG A 45 -20.76 -19.88 12.03
CA ARG A 45 -20.37 -18.46 12.11
C ARG A 45 -20.41 -17.84 10.72
N LYS A 46 -21.43 -17.00 10.49
CA LYS A 46 -21.44 -16.07 9.35
C LYS A 46 -20.26 -15.12 9.49
N THR A 47 -19.26 -15.27 8.64
CA THR A 47 -18.14 -14.34 8.54
C THR A 47 -18.47 -13.37 7.42
N TRP A 48 -18.66 -12.10 7.74
CA TRP A 48 -18.84 -11.05 6.74
C TRP A 48 -17.47 -10.54 6.31
N VAL A 49 -17.19 -10.55 5.01
CA VAL A 49 -15.99 -9.91 4.47
C VAL A 49 -16.36 -8.46 4.14
N ALA A 50 -15.82 -7.52 4.93
CA ALA A 50 -15.97 -6.10 4.66
C ALA A 50 -14.82 -5.60 3.76
N VAL A 51 -15.15 -4.85 2.71
CA VAL A 51 -14.13 -4.09 1.97
C VAL A 51 -13.60 -2.99 2.89
N LYS A 52 -12.39 -3.21 3.42
CA LYS A 52 -11.79 -2.33 4.42
C LYS A 52 -11.14 -1.09 3.78
N LEU A 53 -10.62 -1.23 2.57
CA LEU A 53 -9.95 -0.15 1.85
C LEU A 53 -9.91 -0.43 0.34
N ILE A 54 -9.76 0.63 -0.45
CA ILE A 54 -9.51 0.65 -1.88
C ILE A 54 -8.23 1.46 -2.11
N THR A 55 -7.21 0.83 -2.69
CA THR A 55 -5.95 1.51 -3.04
C THR A 55 -5.90 1.76 -4.53
N VAL A 56 -5.61 3.00 -4.94
CA VAL A 56 -5.29 3.33 -6.33
C VAL A 56 -3.78 3.22 -6.51
N ASP A 57 -3.34 2.31 -7.36
CA ASP A 57 -1.92 2.10 -7.64
C ASP A 57 -1.33 3.28 -8.40
N ALA A 58 -0.05 3.55 -8.11
CA ALA A 58 0.69 4.59 -8.79
C ALA A 58 1.29 4.06 -10.09
N GLU A 59 1.40 4.95 -11.06
CA GLU A 59 2.03 4.70 -12.35
C GLU A 59 3.28 5.58 -12.52
N HIS A 60 3.79 5.64 -13.74
CA HIS A 60 4.90 6.51 -14.13
C HIS A 60 4.63 7.98 -13.81
N SER A 61 5.70 8.75 -13.59
CA SER A 61 5.69 10.13 -13.13
C SER A 61 4.90 11.09 -14.03
N TRP A 62 4.80 10.79 -15.32
CA TRP A 62 4.04 11.60 -16.29
C TRP A 62 2.52 11.36 -16.26
N TYR A 63 2.05 10.19 -15.80
CA TYR A 63 0.62 9.94 -15.58
C TYR A 63 0.19 10.28 -14.16
N GLN A 64 1.12 10.22 -13.21
CA GLN A 64 0.80 10.31 -11.80
C GLN A 64 0.05 11.60 -11.38
N PRO A 65 0.29 12.80 -11.93
CA PRO A 65 -0.49 13.98 -11.58
C PRO A 65 -2.00 13.83 -11.82
N GLY A 66 -2.40 13.14 -12.89
CA GLY A 66 -3.81 12.86 -13.18
C GLY A 66 -4.41 11.87 -12.18
N ILE A 67 -3.65 10.83 -11.84
CA ILE A 67 -4.04 9.83 -10.82
C ILE A 67 -4.14 10.48 -9.44
N ASP A 68 -3.19 11.34 -9.07
CA ASP A 68 -3.18 12.06 -7.80
C ASP A 68 -4.42 12.97 -7.66
N ALA A 69 -4.78 13.69 -8.74
CA ALA A 69 -5.97 14.54 -8.76
C ALA A 69 -7.26 13.72 -8.61
N PHE A 70 -7.35 12.59 -9.31
CA PHE A 70 -8.47 11.65 -9.19
C PHE A 70 -8.60 11.10 -7.76
N VAL A 71 -7.51 10.61 -7.18
CA VAL A 71 -7.48 10.11 -5.80
C VAL A 71 -7.86 11.20 -4.79
N THR A 72 -7.39 12.44 -5.00
CA THR A 72 -7.74 13.57 -4.13
C THR A 72 -9.24 13.86 -4.19
N ALA A 73 -9.84 13.86 -5.38
CA ALA A 73 -11.28 14.04 -5.55
C ALA A 73 -12.06 12.93 -4.82
N LEU A 74 -11.69 11.67 -5.04
CA LEU A 74 -12.31 10.54 -4.35
C LEU A 74 -12.12 10.60 -2.83
N SER A 75 -10.94 11.00 -2.34
CA SER A 75 -10.68 11.10 -0.91
C SER A 75 -11.56 12.17 -0.26
N ARG A 76 -11.72 13.33 -0.92
CA ARG A 76 -12.61 14.40 -0.44
C ARG A 76 -14.09 13.99 -0.43
N GLU A 77 -14.50 13.10 -1.31
CA GLU A 77 -15.90 12.63 -1.37
C GLU A 77 -16.15 11.49 -0.38
N PHE A 78 -15.29 10.48 -0.36
CA PHE A 78 -15.56 9.20 0.30
C PHE A 78 -14.83 8.99 1.64
N ASN A 79 -13.79 9.77 1.96
CA ASN A 79 -13.10 9.67 3.25
C ASN A 79 -13.59 10.72 4.26
N GLN A 80 -14.80 11.26 4.08
CA GLN A 80 -15.40 12.17 5.03
C GLN A 80 -15.68 11.45 6.36
N PRO A 81 -15.56 12.14 7.52
CA PRO A 81 -15.92 11.58 8.81
C PRO A 81 -17.38 11.14 8.83
N SER A 82 -17.64 10.00 9.45
CA SER A 82 -18.98 9.45 9.63
C SER A 82 -19.86 10.40 10.42
N THR A 83 -20.99 10.84 9.85
CA THR A 83 -22.07 11.44 10.64
C THR A 83 -22.76 10.34 11.45
N GLU A 84 -23.11 10.63 12.71
CA GLU A 84 -23.58 9.68 13.75
C GLU A 84 -24.79 8.80 13.37
N SER A 85 -25.41 9.01 12.20
CA SER A 85 -26.59 8.31 11.70
C SER A 85 -26.32 7.13 10.74
N GLU A 86 -25.07 6.88 10.32
CA GLU A 86 -24.74 5.79 9.39
C GLU A 86 -23.93 4.67 10.09
N PRO A 87 -24.43 3.42 10.17
CA PRO A 87 -23.78 2.32 10.91
C PRO A 87 -22.47 1.78 10.30
N SER A 88 -21.96 2.34 9.21
CA SER A 88 -21.05 1.61 8.31
C SER A 88 -19.64 2.15 8.17
N THR A 89 -19.34 3.39 8.55
CA THR A 89 -18.00 3.96 8.41
C THR A 89 -17.24 3.87 9.74
N ARG A 90 -16.37 2.86 9.83
CA ARG A 90 -15.49 2.58 10.98
C ARG A 90 -14.77 3.85 11.45
N ASN A 91 -15.17 4.42 12.59
CA ASN A 91 -14.35 5.32 13.41
C ASN A 91 -13.54 6.38 12.63
N GLY A 92 -14.06 6.95 11.53
CA GLY A 92 -13.36 7.93 10.70
C GLY A 92 -12.09 7.43 9.98
N GLN A 93 -11.94 6.12 9.73
CA GLN A 93 -10.85 5.58 8.89
C GLN A 93 -11.09 5.88 7.40
N PRO A 94 -10.04 6.20 6.62
CA PRO A 94 -10.20 6.37 5.18
C PRO A 94 -10.50 5.03 4.50
N VAL A 95 -11.30 5.08 3.43
CA VAL A 95 -11.55 3.93 2.54
C VAL A 95 -10.69 4.05 1.29
N VAL A 96 -10.50 5.27 0.77
CA VAL A 96 -9.68 5.54 -0.42
C VAL A 96 -8.24 5.83 0.00
N TYR A 97 -7.30 5.10 -0.59
CA TYR A 97 -5.86 5.25 -0.36
C TYR A 97 -5.14 5.61 -1.65
N GLY A 98 -4.37 6.70 -1.60
CA GLY A 98 -3.43 7.08 -2.65
C GLY A 98 -2.07 6.41 -2.50
N THR A 99 -1.45 6.03 -3.61
CA THR A 99 -0.09 5.47 -3.59
C THR A 99 0.98 6.56 -3.75
N TYR A 100 1.85 6.68 -2.75
CA TYR A 100 2.95 7.65 -2.70
C TYR A 100 4.28 6.92 -2.92
N GLN A 101 5.02 7.32 -3.95
CA GLN A 101 6.23 6.61 -4.40
C GLN A 101 7.49 7.33 -3.89
N ALA A 102 8.16 6.78 -2.87
CA ALA A 102 9.32 7.39 -2.21
C ALA A 102 10.53 7.59 -3.12
N TYR A 103 10.61 6.89 -4.25
CA TYR A 103 11.64 7.08 -5.25
C TYR A 103 11.51 8.43 -5.98
N LEU A 104 10.34 9.09 -5.97
CA LEU A 104 10.15 10.38 -6.61
C LEU A 104 10.63 11.49 -5.69
N ARG A 105 11.44 12.40 -6.23
CA ARG A 105 11.95 13.58 -5.52
C ARG A 105 10.83 14.48 -4.98
N ARG A 106 9.67 14.48 -5.66
CA ARG A 106 8.50 15.28 -5.25
C ARG A 106 7.75 14.73 -4.04
N THR A 107 7.94 13.45 -3.69
CA THR A 107 7.07 12.75 -2.72
C THR A 107 7.01 13.40 -1.34
N PRO A 108 8.11 13.89 -0.73
CA PRO A 108 8.03 14.58 0.55
C PRO A 108 7.09 15.81 0.51
N LEU A 109 7.20 16.63 -0.53
CA LEU A 109 6.34 17.80 -0.71
C LEU A 109 4.90 17.41 -1.06
N HIS A 110 4.73 16.39 -1.90
CA HIS A 110 3.40 15.88 -2.26
C HIS A 110 2.64 15.35 -1.05
N LEU A 111 3.31 14.58 -0.19
CA LEU A 111 2.73 14.03 1.03
C LEU A 111 2.33 15.16 2.00
N ALA A 112 3.20 16.16 2.20
CA ALA A 112 2.89 17.32 3.02
C ALA A 112 1.64 18.07 2.50
N ARG A 113 1.55 18.30 1.19
CA ARG A 113 0.38 18.93 0.55
C ARG A 113 -0.89 18.10 0.71
N ALA A 114 -0.80 16.78 0.61
CA ALA A 114 -1.96 15.91 0.80
C ALA A 114 -2.46 15.93 2.25
N MET A 115 -1.55 16.00 3.23
CA MET A 115 -1.90 16.15 4.65
C MET A 115 -2.55 17.51 4.93
N ASP A 116 -2.02 18.59 4.33
CA ASP A 116 -2.61 19.93 4.43
C ASP A 116 -3.99 20.00 3.77
N ASP A 117 -4.16 19.35 2.62
CA ASP A 117 -5.45 19.28 1.92
C ASP A 117 -6.50 18.54 2.75
N ALA A 118 -6.14 17.37 3.28
CA ALA A 118 -6.96 16.57 4.18
C ALA A 118 -7.40 17.38 5.40
N LYS A 119 -6.48 18.10 6.02
CA LYS A 119 -6.76 18.98 7.15
C LYS A 119 -7.69 20.14 6.77
N LYS A 120 -7.44 20.78 5.63
CA LYS A 120 -8.24 21.92 5.13
C LYS A 120 -9.66 21.52 4.79
N HIS A 121 -9.85 20.34 4.20
CA HIS A 121 -11.14 19.85 3.72
C HIS A 121 -11.82 18.86 4.66
N GLY A 122 -11.20 18.55 5.81
CA GLY A 122 -11.81 17.78 6.89
C GLY A 122 -11.99 16.28 6.61
N TYR A 123 -11.25 15.68 5.67
CA TYR A 123 -11.36 14.25 5.34
C TYR A 123 -10.15 13.45 5.81
N SER A 124 -10.33 12.17 6.12
CA SER A 124 -9.24 11.28 6.53
C SER A 124 -8.34 10.89 5.34
N LEU A 125 -7.02 10.94 5.52
CA LEU A 125 -6.07 10.67 4.44
C LEU A 125 -5.62 9.20 4.44
N GLY A 126 -5.90 8.49 3.35
CA GLY A 126 -5.34 7.16 3.09
C GLY A 126 -4.02 7.25 2.31
N VAL A 127 -2.94 6.71 2.89
CA VAL A 127 -1.58 6.72 2.32
C VAL A 127 -1.08 5.30 2.17
N LYS A 128 -0.88 4.86 0.92
CA LYS A 128 -0.08 3.68 0.59
C LYS A 128 1.34 4.14 0.23
N LEU A 129 2.29 4.01 1.14
CA LEU A 129 3.68 4.38 0.89
C LEU A 129 4.43 3.19 0.30
N VAL A 130 5.07 3.40 -0.86
CA VAL A 130 5.90 2.41 -1.57
C VAL A 130 7.22 3.06 -1.98
N ARG A 131 8.21 2.26 -2.39
CA ARG A 131 9.41 2.82 -3.04
C ARG A 131 9.08 3.33 -4.44
N GLY A 132 8.50 2.49 -5.28
CA GLY A 132 8.23 2.75 -6.69
C GLY A 132 8.67 1.56 -7.54
N ALA A 133 8.03 1.37 -8.69
CA ALA A 133 8.25 0.20 -9.54
C ALA A 133 8.97 0.53 -10.87
N TYR A 134 8.98 1.81 -11.27
CA TYR A 134 9.36 2.21 -12.64
C TYR A 134 10.73 2.90 -12.75
N HIS A 135 11.65 2.67 -11.79
CA HIS A 135 12.89 3.47 -11.67
C HIS A 135 13.72 3.48 -12.96
N GLY A 136 13.93 2.31 -13.56
CA GLY A 136 14.69 2.19 -14.81
C GLY A 136 14.03 2.92 -15.99
N GLN A 137 12.70 2.86 -16.09
CA GLN A 137 11.94 3.56 -17.12
C GLN A 137 12.00 5.08 -16.95
N GLU A 138 11.93 5.58 -15.71
CA GLU A 138 12.04 7.01 -15.37
C GLU A 138 13.42 7.57 -15.75
N ILE A 139 14.50 6.84 -15.45
CA ILE A 139 15.87 7.21 -15.83
C ILE A 139 16.01 7.22 -17.36
N ALA A 140 15.54 6.17 -18.04
CA ALA A 140 15.62 6.08 -19.50
C ALA A 140 14.81 7.18 -20.20
N TYR A 141 13.64 7.52 -19.67
CA TYR A 141 12.79 8.60 -20.19
C TYR A 141 13.48 9.97 -20.04
N HIS A 142 14.08 10.26 -18.89
CA HIS A 142 14.83 11.49 -18.67
C HIS A 142 16.02 11.62 -19.63
N GLY A 143 16.79 10.55 -19.81
CA GLY A 143 17.90 10.53 -20.77
C GLY A 143 17.46 10.81 -22.21
N LYS A 144 16.32 10.24 -22.63
CA LYS A 144 15.71 10.53 -23.95
C LYS A 144 15.29 11.99 -24.08
N ARG A 145 14.72 12.59 -23.04
CA ARG A 145 14.34 14.01 -23.03
C ARG A 145 15.53 14.93 -23.16
N ILE A 146 16.63 14.66 -22.45
CA ILE A 146 17.88 15.43 -22.59
C ILE A 146 18.40 15.31 -24.02
N ALA A 147 18.48 14.10 -24.57
CA ALA A 147 19.00 13.86 -25.92
C ALA A 147 18.14 14.51 -27.02
N ALA A 148 16.84 14.66 -26.79
CA ALA A 148 15.90 15.27 -27.73
C ALA A 148 15.75 16.80 -27.57
N SER A 149 16.35 17.40 -26.55
CA SER A 149 16.19 18.82 -26.23
C SER A 149 16.82 19.74 -27.28
N LYS A 150 16.13 20.82 -27.62
CA LYS A 150 16.64 21.85 -28.53
C LYS A 150 17.48 22.90 -27.79
N PRO A 151 18.42 23.59 -28.47
CA PRO A 151 19.11 24.72 -27.87
C PRO A 151 18.12 25.77 -27.34
N GLY A 152 18.20 26.08 -26.04
CA GLY A 152 17.30 27.01 -25.34
C GLY A 152 16.05 26.38 -24.72
N GLU A 153 15.83 25.08 -24.89
CA GLU A 153 14.75 24.35 -24.21
C GLU A 153 15.18 23.99 -22.78
N GLU A 154 14.39 24.40 -21.78
CA GLU A 154 14.62 24.01 -20.40
C GLU A 154 14.24 22.54 -20.20
N VAL A 155 15.22 21.72 -19.86
CA VAL A 155 15.02 20.34 -19.39
C VAL A 155 15.46 20.25 -17.95
N GLU A 156 14.70 19.51 -17.16
CA GLU A 156 14.99 19.30 -15.76
C GLU A 156 16.38 18.68 -15.60
N PRO A 157 17.26 19.24 -14.74
CA PRO A 157 18.65 18.79 -14.63
C PRO A 157 18.78 17.40 -14.03
N TYR A 158 17.74 16.91 -13.36
CA TYR A 158 17.70 15.60 -12.71
C TYR A 158 16.42 14.86 -13.11
N PRO A 159 16.45 13.51 -13.16
CA PRO A 159 15.25 12.73 -13.36
C PRO A 159 14.26 12.95 -12.21
N ALA A 160 13.00 12.62 -12.44
CA ALA A 160 11.94 12.71 -11.42
C ALA A 160 12.23 11.83 -10.18
N VAL A 161 13.09 10.82 -10.33
CA VAL A 161 13.48 9.86 -9.30
C VAL A 161 14.82 10.20 -8.63
N TRP A 162 15.05 9.67 -7.43
CA TRP A 162 16.38 9.60 -6.83
C TRP A 162 17.31 8.72 -7.67
N LEU A 163 18.60 9.00 -7.69
CA LEU A 163 19.55 8.28 -8.55
C LEU A 163 19.94 6.95 -7.92
N HIS A 164 20.07 6.94 -6.59
CA HIS A 164 20.55 5.79 -5.85
C HIS A 164 19.47 5.19 -4.94
N LYS A 165 19.61 3.88 -4.70
CA LYS A 165 18.67 3.12 -3.88
C LYS A 165 18.66 3.60 -2.42
N ASP A 166 19.81 3.97 -1.86
CA ASP A 166 19.92 4.46 -0.48
C ASP A 166 19.18 5.80 -0.27
N GLU A 167 19.15 6.67 -1.28
CA GLU A 167 18.35 7.89 -1.28
C GLU A 167 16.85 7.58 -1.22
N THR A 168 16.41 6.61 -2.04
CA THR A 168 15.02 6.12 -2.04
C THR A 168 14.65 5.48 -0.71
N ASP A 169 15.55 4.65 -0.15
CA ASP A 169 15.36 4.01 1.16
C ASP A 169 15.24 5.07 2.26
N ARG A 170 16.15 6.04 2.29
CA ARG A 170 16.11 7.16 3.24
C ARG A 170 14.85 8.00 3.11
N CYS A 171 14.38 8.24 1.88
CA CYS A 171 13.14 8.96 1.64
C CYS A 171 11.92 8.17 2.15
N PHE A 172 11.88 6.86 1.90
CA PHE A 172 10.81 5.98 2.38
C PHE A 172 10.76 5.97 3.90
N ASP A 173 11.90 5.70 4.54
CA ASP A 173 11.98 5.54 6.00
C ASP A 173 11.63 6.85 6.71
N LYS A 174 12.16 7.99 6.24
CA LYS A 174 11.80 9.32 6.79
C LYS A 174 10.32 9.65 6.61
N ALA A 175 9.72 9.32 5.46
CA ALA A 175 8.30 9.54 5.24
C ALA A 175 7.45 8.65 6.16
N ALA A 176 7.84 7.38 6.34
CA ALA A 176 7.16 6.47 7.25
C ALA A 176 7.19 6.96 8.70
N GLU A 177 8.35 7.38 9.20
CA GLU A 177 8.46 7.96 10.54
C GLU A 177 7.62 9.23 10.70
N LEU A 178 7.63 10.13 9.72
CA LEU A 178 6.84 11.35 9.73
C LEU A 178 5.34 11.03 9.86
N LEU A 179 4.85 10.08 9.05
CA LEU A 179 3.46 9.66 9.07
C LEU A 179 3.07 9.04 10.41
N ILE A 180 3.89 8.17 10.98
CA ILE A 180 3.64 7.56 12.30
C ILE A 180 3.59 8.61 13.41
N ARG A 181 4.57 9.54 13.44
CA ARG A 181 4.58 10.63 14.43
C ARG A 181 3.37 11.54 14.28
N HIS A 182 2.95 11.81 13.05
CA HIS A 182 1.74 12.59 12.79
C HIS A 182 0.48 11.86 13.29
N THR A 183 0.36 10.55 13.06
CA THR A 183 -0.73 9.73 13.60
C THR A 183 -0.78 9.81 15.13
N ALA A 184 0.36 9.67 15.81
CA ALA A 184 0.44 9.81 17.26
C ALA A 184 0.01 11.20 17.75
N SER A 185 0.49 12.26 17.09
CA SER A 185 0.09 13.63 17.41
C SER A 185 -1.41 13.86 17.21
N SER A 186 -2.00 13.32 16.14
CA SER A 186 -3.42 13.44 15.85
C SER A 186 -4.28 12.68 16.86
N LEU A 187 -3.84 11.51 17.33
CA LEU A 187 -4.54 10.73 18.35
C LEU A 187 -4.45 11.32 19.77
N ALA A 188 -3.42 12.12 20.05
CA ALA A 188 -3.32 12.85 21.32
C ALA A 188 -4.30 14.04 21.40
N SER A 189 -4.86 14.46 20.27
CA SER A 189 -5.87 15.52 20.21
C SER A 189 -7.18 15.09 20.86
N ARG A 190 -7.84 16.02 21.56
CA ARG A 190 -9.15 15.78 22.18
C ARG A 190 -10.33 15.96 21.22
N ASN A 191 -10.09 16.23 19.94
CA ASN A 191 -11.15 16.43 18.96
C ASN A 191 -11.56 15.08 18.34
N PRO A 192 -12.73 14.52 18.70
CA PRO A 192 -13.19 13.23 18.17
C PRO A 192 -13.50 13.27 16.67
N GLN A 193 -13.74 14.46 16.11
CA GLN A 193 -14.03 14.68 14.68
C GLN A 193 -12.77 15.00 13.87
N GLN A 194 -11.58 14.90 14.47
CA GLN A 194 -10.35 15.15 13.74
C GLN A 194 -10.13 14.08 12.67
N PRO A 195 -9.84 14.48 11.42
CA PRO A 195 -9.49 13.55 10.37
C PRO A 195 -8.30 12.67 10.75
N LYS A 196 -8.38 11.40 10.37
CA LYS A 196 -7.38 10.37 10.70
C LYS A 196 -6.48 10.10 9.52
N LEU A 197 -5.38 9.40 9.79
CA LEU A 197 -4.52 8.84 8.75
C LEU A 197 -4.66 7.32 8.74
N GLY A 198 -4.89 6.78 7.56
CA GLY A 198 -4.74 5.36 7.27
C GLY A 198 -3.44 5.14 6.51
N LEU A 199 -2.59 4.25 6.98
CA LEU A 199 -1.23 4.03 6.49
C LEU A 199 -1.07 2.57 6.05
N LEU A 200 -0.65 2.38 4.81
CA LEU A 200 -0.28 1.10 4.24
C LEU A 200 1.17 1.17 3.74
N PHE A 201 2.10 0.56 4.47
CA PHE A 201 3.50 0.47 4.09
C PHE A 201 3.73 -0.72 3.16
N GLY A 202 3.76 -0.46 1.85
CA GLY A 202 4.04 -1.47 0.84
C GLY A 202 5.54 -1.72 0.70
N THR A 203 6.08 -2.68 1.47
CA THR A 203 7.52 -2.93 1.54
C THR A 203 7.88 -4.37 1.87
N HIS A 204 8.96 -4.85 1.24
CA HIS A 204 9.62 -6.11 1.55
C HIS A 204 10.97 -5.91 2.27
N ASN A 205 11.27 -4.68 2.70
CA ASN A 205 12.50 -4.36 3.40
C ASN A 205 12.30 -4.51 4.92
N LYS A 206 12.98 -5.50 5.53
CA LYS A 206 12.91 -5.77 6.97
C LYS A 206 13.36 -4.58 7.82
N GLN A 207 14.39 -3.85 7.39
CA GLN A 207 14.87 -2.66 8.10
C GLN A 207 13.79 -1.56 8.13
N SER A 208 13.13 -1.30 6.99
CA SER A 208 12.02 -0.34 6.96
C SER A 208 10.85 -0.79 7.85
N CYS A 209 10.53 -2.09 7.89
CA CYS A 209 9.50 -2.61 8.81
C CYS A 209 9.91 -2.44 10.29
N GLN A 210 11.18 -2.66 10.62
CA GLN A 210 11.71 -2.44 11.97
C GLN A 210 11.62 -0.96 12.36
N ILE A 211 11.96 -0.03 11.46
CA ILE A 211 11.84 1.41 11.69
C ILE A 211 10.39 1.80 12.02
N VAL A 212 9.41 1.25 11.28
CA VAL A 212 7.98 1.50 11.58
C VAL A 212 7.62 0.99 12.98
N LEU A 213 8.03 -0.24 13.34
CA LEU A 213 7.81 -0.81 14.67
C LEU A 213 8.43 0.07 15.77
N ASP A 214 9.69 0.45 15.63
CA ASP A 214 10.40 1.27 16.62
C ASP A 214 9.77 2.66 16.74
N CYS A 215 9.31 3.24 15.63
CA CYS A 215 8.61 4.51 15.61
C CYS A 215 7.24 4.42 16.30
N MET A 216 6.49 3.31 16.12
CA MET A 216 5.23 3.08 16.82
C MET A 216 5.42 2.95 18.32
N LEU A 217 6.44 2.20 18.77
CA LEU A 217 6.77 2.05 20.18
C LEU A 217 7.18 3.39 20.82
N SER A 218 8.12 4.10 20.19
CA SER A 218 8.60 5.40 20.70
C SER A 218 7.55 6.50 20.65
N SER A 219 6.56 6.42 19.75
CA SER A 219 5.45 7.37 19.67
C SER A 219 4.25 7.00 20.55
N GLY A 220 4.34 5.91 21.33
CA GLY A 220 3.27 5.46 22.24
C GLY A 220 2.03 4.91 21.52
N LEU A 221 2.16 4.50 20.25
CA LEU A 221 1.11 3.84 19.47
C LEU A 221 1.04 2.33 19.74
N ALA A 222 2.13 1.77 20.26
CA ALA A 222 2.22 0.40 20.75
C ALA A 222 3.10 0.37 22.00
N HIS A 223 3.00 -0.69 22.79
CA HIS A 223 3.87 -0.95 23.93
C HIS A 223 4.32 -2.41 23.94
N LYS A 224 5.50 -2.70 24.50
CA LYS A 224 5.94 -4.09 24.64
C LYS A 224 5.26 -4.72 25.85
N ASN A 225 4.69 -5.90 25.66
CA ASN A 225 4.23 -6.75 26.76
C ASN A 225 5.38 -7.57 27.35
N GLU A 226 5.06 -8.44 28.32
CA GLU A 226 6.03 -9.28 29.03
C GLU A 226 6.83 -10.21 28.09
N ASP A 227 6.22 -10.67 26.99
CA ASP A 227 6.85 -11.51 25.97
C ASP A 227 7.70 -10.72 24.96
N GLY A 228 7.76 -9.39 25.10
CA GLY A 228 8.46 -8.49 24.18
C GLY A 228 7.73 -8.22 22.87
N VAL A 229 6.47 -8.65 22.74
CA VAL A 229 5.59 -8.40 21.58
C VAL A 229 4.99 -7.00 21.68
N ALA A 230 4.89 -6.29 20.57
CA ALA A 230 4.29 -4.96 20.51
C ALA A 230 2.76 -5.06 20.47
N GLU A 231 2.13 -4.77 21.61
CA GLU A 231 0.69 -4.61 21.72
C GLU A 231 0.26 -3.24 21.19
N VAL A 232 -0.47 -3.26 20.08
CA VAL A 232 -0.99 -2.06 19.41
C VAL A 232 -2.12 -1.48 20.26
N LYS A 233 -2.15 -0.16 20.40
CA LYS A 233 -3.16 0.53 21.20
C LYS A 233 -4.51 0.53 20.50
N SER A 234 -5.58 0.37 21.29
CA SER A 234 -6.98 0.53 20.84
C SER A 234 -7.20 1.82 20.06
N GLY A 235 -7.75 1.67 18.86
CA GLY A 235 -8.00 2.74 17.89
C GLY A 235 -6.91 2.92 16.83
N VAL A 236 -5.73 2.27 16.99
CA VAL A 236 -4.60 2.34 16.05
C VAL A 236 -4.57 1.12 15.11
N GLU A 237 -5.20 0.02 15.49
CA GLU A 237 -5.13 -1.29 14.80
C GLU A 237 -5.58 -1.23 13.32
N ASP A 238 -6.41 -0.25 12.98
CA ASP A 238 -6.91 -0.02 11.62
C ASP A 238 -6.17 1.10 10.87
N MET A 239 -5.25 1.81 11.53
CA MET A 239 -4.50 2.94 10.96
C MET A 239 -3.17 2.56 10.35
N VAL A 240 -2.53 1.46 10.76
CA VAL A 240 -1.17 1.12 10.32
C VAL A 240 -1.12 -0.31 9.85
N CYS A 241 -0.82 -0.52 8.58
CA CYS A 241 -0.75 -1.84 7.95
C CYS A 241 0.51 -1.97 7.09
N PHE A 242 0.97 -3.20 6.88
CA PHE A 242 2.04 -3.56 5.97
C PHE A 242 1.47 -4.30 4.76
N GLY A 243 1.88 -3.90 3.56
CA GLY A 243 1.50 -4.55 2.31
C GLY A 243 2.69 -5.28 1.69
N GLN A 244 2.49 -6.55 1.32
CA GLN A 244 3.52 -7.39 0.70
C GLN A 244 2.93 -8.17 -0.46
N LEU A 245 3.71 -8.41 -1.51
CA LEU A 245 3.29 -9.25 -2.62
C LEU A 245 3.11 -10.69 -2.12
N TYR A 246 2.05 -11.33 -2.60
CA TYR A 246 1.83 -12.74 -2.33
C TYR A 246 2.96 -13.59 -2.93
N GLY A 247 3.46 -14.57 -2.17
CA GLY A 247 4.58 -15.43 -2.59
C GLY A 247 5.96 -14.77 -2.52
N MET A 248 6.10 -13.63 -1.84
CA MET A 248 7.38 -12.97 -1.61
C MET A 248 7.58 -12.67 -0.12
N ARG A 249 8.74 -13.09 0.42
CA ARG A 249 9.23 -12.73 1.76
C ARG A 249 8.24 -13.08 2.87
N ASP A 250 7.68 -14.29 2.83
CA ASP A 250 6.76 -14.78 3.85
C ASP A 250 7.44 -14.84 5.22
N GLU A 251 8.78 -14.96 5.32
CA GLU A 251 9.49 -14.84 6.60
C GLU A 251 9.32 -13.45 7.20
N LEU A 252 9.34 -12.41 6.38
CA LEU A 252 9.08 -11.06 6.86
C LEU A 252 7.62 -10.89 7.26
N THR A 253 6.68 -11.48 6.50
CA THR A 253 5.27 -11.42 6.88
C THR A 253 4.99 -12.12 8.21
N ASN A 254 5.56 -13.31 8.40
CA ASN A 254 5.45 -14.05 9.64
C ASN A 254 6.13 -13.31 10.80
N TRP A 255 7.27 -12.68 10.55
CA TRP A 255 7.91 -11.81 11.53
C TRP A 255 6.97 -10.68 11.96
N ILE A 256 6.38 -9.92 11.02
CA ILE A 256 5.40 -8.85 11.33
C ILE A 256 4.25 -9.41 12.18
N ALA A 257 3.68 -10.55 11.78
CA ALA A 257 2.60 -11.19 12.52
C ALA A 257 3.00 -11.65 13.93
N SER A 258 4.27 -11.99 14.14
CA SER A 258 4.78 -12.41 15.46
C SER A 258 5.15 -11.24 16.37
N VAL A 259 5.60 -10.11 15.81
CA VAL A 259 6.05 -8.96 16.61
C VAL A 259 4.93 -8.00 16.99
N PHE A 260 3.78 -8.04 16.31
CA PHE A 260 2.61 -7.23 16.63
C PHE A 260 1.46 -8.06 17.15
N LYS A 261 0.87 -7.63 18.26
CA LYS A 261 -0.42 -8.12 18.77
C LYS A 261 -1.45 -7.01 18.58
N SER A 262 -2.47 -7.30 17.78
CA SER A 262 -3.48 -6.34 17.30
C SER A 262 -4.78 -7.08 17.00
N GLU A 263 -5.93 -6.45 17.24
CA GLU A 263 -7.24 -7.00 16.90
C GLU A 263 -7.47 -7.08 15.38
N SER A 264 -6.83 -6.20 14.62
CA SER A 264 -6.83 -6.20 13.15
C SER A 264 -5.52 -6.73 12.58
N PRO A 265 -5.55 -7.38 11.39
CA PRO A 265 -4.34 -7.81 10.71
C PRO A 265 -3.38 -6.66 10.44
N MET A 266 -2.11 -6.82 10.85
CA MET A 266 -1.05 -5.86 10.56
C MET A 266 -0.37 -6.08 9.21
N ALA A 267 -0.39 -7.31 8.69
CA ALA A 267 0.20 -7.63 7.40
C ALA A 267 -0.85 -8.13 6.40
N PHE A 268 -0.79 -7.57 5.19
CA PHE A 268 -1.65 -7.89 4.06
C PHE A 268 -0.84 -8.42 2.89
N LYS A 269 -1.37 -9.46 2.23
CA LYS A 269 -0.82 -9.93 0.96
C LYS A 269 -1.60 -9.38 -0.23
N TYR A 270 -0.87 -8.73 -1.12
CA TYR A 270 -1.32 -8.22 -2.40
C TYR A 270 -1.40 -9.40 -3.38
N LEU A 271 -2.62 -9.81 -3.70
CA LEU A 271 -2.95 -11.00 -4.48
C LEU A 271 -3.60 -10.58 -5.81
N PRO A 272 -2.87 -10.63 -6.94
CA PRO A 272 -3.48 -10.47 -8.25
C PRO A 272 -4.40 -11.67 -8.54
N TYR A 273 -5.57 -11.39 -9.11
CA TYR A 273 -6.51 -12.43 -9.57
C TYR A 273 -7.09 -12.04 -10.94
N GLY A 274 -7.50 -13.03 -11.71
CA GLY A 274 -7.98 -12.87 -13.08
C GLY A 274 -7.69 -14.11 -13.92
N ALA A 275 -8.12 -14.10 -15.19
CA ALA A 275 -7.75 -15.18 -16.10
C ALA A 275 -6.23 -15.20 -16.29
N LEU A 276 -5.64 -16.40 -16.44
CA LEU A 276 -4.17 -16.53 -16.54
C LEU A 276 -3.58 -15.61 -17.61
N ALA A 277 -4.20 -15.56 -18.80
CA ALA A 277 -3.75 -14.70 -19.89
C ALA A 277 -3.70 -13.20 -19.53
N GLU A 278 -4.64 -12.72 -18.72
CA GLU A 278 -4.75 -11.31 -18.30
C GLU A 278 -3.77 -10.96 -17.17
N VAL A 279 -3.46 -11.92 -16.30
CA VAL A 279 -2.52 -11.70 -15.19
C VAL A 279 -1.06 -11.94 -15.57
N MET A 280 -0.78 -12.69 -16.65
CA MET A 280 0.59 -13.01 -17.08
C MET A 280 1.46 -11.76 -17.37
N PRO A 281 0.96 -10.71 -18.04
CA PRO A 281 1.72 -9.46 -18.20
C PRO A 281 2.06 -8.80 -16.86
N TYR A 282 1.11 -8.76 -15.92
CA TYR A 282 1.33 -8.25 -14.57
C TYR A 282 2.40 -9.06 -13.82
N LEU A 283 2.27 -10.38 -13.81
CA LEU A 283 3.22 -11.28 -13.14
C LEU A 283 4.63 -11.16 -13.72
N SER A 284 4.74 -11.03 -15.05
CA SER A 284 6.03 -10.87 -15.73
C SER A 284 6.70 -9.54 -15.36
N ARG A 285 5.95 -8.43 -15.37
CA ARG A 285 6.46 -7.12 -14.90
C ARG A 285 6.93 -7.19 -13.46
N ARG A 286 6.12 -7.79 -12.57
CA ARG A 286 6.48 -7.95 -11.15
C ARG A 286 7.71 -8.83 -10.94
N ALA A 287 7.93 -9.86 -11.77
CA ALA A 287 9.13 -10.67 -11.71
C ALA A 287 10.38 -9.88 -12.12
N ILE A 288 10.29 -9.04 -13.15
CA ILE A 288 11.39 -8.18 -13.61
C ILE A 288 11.70 -7.07 -12.60
N GLU A 289 10.67 -6.33 -12.18
CA GLU A 289 10.83 -5.17 -11.28
C GLU A 289 11.29 -5.58 -9.87
N ASN A 290 10.82 -6.73 -9.36
CA ASN A 290 11.24 -7.25 -8.06
C ASN A 290 12.42 -8.22 -8.16
N GLN A 291 13.13 -8.27 -9.29
CA GLN A 291 14.25 -9.18 -9.46
C GLN A 291 15.29 -9.03 -8.34
N SER A 292 15.56 -7.81 -7.87
CA SER A 292 16.48 -7.56 -6.73
C SER A 292 15.96 -8.14 -5.40
N VAL A 293 14.65 -8.15 -5.19
CA VAL A 293 14.01 -8.76 -4.01
C VAL A 293 14.01 -10.29 -4.13
N LEU A 294 13.89 -10.81 -5.35
CA LEU A 294 13.87 -12.25 -5.65
C LEU A 294 15.27 -12.89 -5.68
N SER A 295 16.31 -12.12 -5.97
CA SER A 295 17.69 -12.62 -6.14
C SER A 295 18.58 -12.46 -4.89
N GLY A 296 18.12 -11.78 -3.85
CA GLY A 296 18.84 -11.62 -2.58
C GLY A 296 18.67 -12.78 -1.59
N GLU A 297 19.34 -12.68 -0.45
CA GLU A 297 19.16 -13.57 0.71
C GLU A 297 17.72 -13.47 1.25
N GLY A 298 17.02 -14.58 1.47
CA GLY A 298 15.55 -14.62 1.64
C GLY A 298 14.76 -14.47 0.33
N GLY A 299 15.39 -14.65 -0.83
CA GLY A 299 14.76 -14.54 -2.14
C GLY A 299 14.03 -15.81 -2.60
N ALA A 300 13.79 -15.93 -3.91
CA ALA A 300 12.95 -16.97 -4.50
C ALA A 300 13.43 -18.41 -4.23
N ALA A 301 14.75 -18.62 -4.09
CA ALA A 301 15.30 -19.94 -3.80
C ALA A 301 14.98 -20.42 -2.38
N GLU A 302 15.09 -19.52 -1.40
CA GLU A 302 14.79 -19.82 0.00
C GLU A 302 13.30 -19.98 0.22
N GLU A 303 12.48 -19.16 -0.46
CA GLU A 303 11.03 -19.27 -0.37
C GLU A 303 10.51 -20.58 -0.97
N ARG A 304 11.09 -21.04 -2.09
CA ARG A 304 10.78 -22.36 -2.65
C ARG A 304 11.15 -23.50 -1.70
N ARG A 305 12.31 -23.41 -1.05
CA ARG A 305 12.73 -24.39 -0.04
C ARG A 305 11.72 -24.46 1.10
N ARG A 306 11.33 -23.29 1.62
CA ARG A 306 10.38 -23.19 2.74
C ARG A 306 8.98 -23.66 2.39
N ALA A 307 8.48 -23.31 1.21
CA ALA A 307 7.21 -23.83 0.70
C ALA A 307 7.26 -25.36 0.58
N GLY A 308 8.37 -25.89 0.07
CA GLY A 308 8.63 -27.34 0.04
C GLY A 308 8.60 -27.98 1.42
N ASP A 309 9.26 -27.38 2.41
CA ASP A 309 9.29 -27.87 3.80
C ASP A 309 7.89 -27.84 4.44
N LEU A 310 7.09 -26.80 4.19
CA LEU A 310 5.71 -26.69 4.68
C LEU A 310 4.79 -27.72 4.02
N ILE A 311 4.92 -27.92 2.71
CA ILE A 311 4.19 -28.97 1.99
C ILE A 311 4.57 -30.35 2.54
N ARG A 312 5.88 -30.59 2.75
CA ARG A 312 6.38 -31.84 3.30
C ARG A 312 5.85 -32.10 4.71
N LYS A 313 5.86 -31.11 5.60
CA LYS A 313 5.25 -31.20 6.93
C LYS A 313 3.76 -31.53 6.85
N ARG A 314 3.01 -30.88 5.96
CA ARG A 314 1.57 -31.14 5.78
C ARG A 314 1.25 -32.52 5.21
N ILE A 315 2.14 -33.07 4.37
CA ILE A 315 1.95 -34.39 3.75
C ILE A 315 2.41 -35.52 4.68
N ILE A 316 3.48 -35.32 5.44
CA ILE A 316 4.16 -36.39 6.18
C ILE A 316 3.83 -36.37 7.70
N GLY A 317 3.27 -35.27 8.22
CA GLY A 317 3.00 -35.08 9.66
C GLY A 317 4.06 -34.22 10.33
#